data_AF-A0A379TFY3-F1
#
_entry.id   AF-A0A379TFY3-F1
#
_cell.length_a   1.000
_cell.length_b   1.000
_cell.length_c   1.000
_cell.angle_alpha   90.00
_cell.angle_beta   90.00
_cell.angle_gamma   90.00
#
_symmetry.space_group_name_H-M   'P 1'
#
loop_
_entity.id
_entity.type
_entity.pdbx_description
1 polymer ?
#
loop_
_entity_poly.entity_id
_entity_poly.type
_entity_poly.pdbx_seq_one_letter_code
_entity_poly.pdbx_strand_id
1 'polypeptide(L)'
;MTETLNERQARVLSLAELKDKLDEMEGVQFKQFNSITDYHSLMFDLGIIARRLRSASDRSKFYRLIEASLYGGISSAITRIATRLFIAGKQRRAQGVPGYGSGVAREPAHAGSDSRYPIRSRSVLKHLISEATDYVAADYMRHANERRVHLDQALAFRRELYTSRKQLAAEQYKHVDMARELGEHNGAEGSLEADYQAASDHLNLVQTALRQQEKIERYEADLEELQIRLEEQDEVVAEAAEMQEENEARAEAAELEVDELKSQLADYQQALDVQQTRAIQYNQAISALARARELCHLPDLTPESAAEWLDTFQAKEQEATEKLLSSGTKNERGANRA
;
A
#
# COMPACT_ATOMS: atom_id res chain seq x y z
N MET A 1 -22.75 -11.85 -1.78
CA MET A 1 -22.32 -11.06 -2.97
C MET A 1 -20.81 -11.12 -3.16
N THR A 2 -20.03 -11.15 -2.09
CA THR A 2 -18.59 -11.36 -2.12
C THR A 2 -18.20 -12.65 -1.40
N GLU A 3 -17.11 -13.28 -1.84
CA GLU A 3 -16.44 -14.39 -1.16
C GLU A 3 -15.12 -13.87 -0.60
N THR A 4 -14.90 -14.03 0.70
CA THR A 4 -13.68 -13.60 1.37
C THR A 4 -12.58 -14.60 1.07
N LEU A 5 -11.61 -14.20 0.24
CA LEU A 5 -10.44 -15.02 -0.09
C LEU A 5 -9.39 -14.99 1.03
N ASN A 6 -9.31 -13.86 1.76
CA ASN A 6 -8.43 -13.59 2.91
C ASN A 6 -9.02 -12.47 3.80
N GLU A 7 -8.44 -12.20 4.98
CA GLU A 7 -8.90 -11.14 5.92
C GLU A 7 -8.95 -9.72 5.32
N ARG A 8 -8.20 -9.46 4.23
CA ARG A 8 -8.13 -8.15 3.57
C ARG A 8 -8.64 -8.13 2.12
N GLN A 9 -9.08 -9.26 1.57
CA GLN A 9 -9.48 -9.33 0.16
C GLN A 9 -10.77 -10.13 -0.01
N ALA A 10 -11.73 -9.51 -0.69
CA ALA A 10 -13.01 -10.10 -1.04
C ALA A 10 -13.20 -10.08 -2.55
N ARG A 11 -13.56 -11.23 -3.12
CA ARG A 11 -13.87 -11.39 -4.54
C ARG A 11 -15.37 -11.24 -4.76
N VAL A 12 -15.77 -10.45 -5.76
CA VAL A 12 -17.17 -10.36 -6.18
C VAL A 12 -17.55 -11.61 -6.97
N LEU A 13 -18.66 -12.25 -6.57
CA LEU A 13 -19.16 -13.46 -7.21
C LEU A 13 -19.82 -13.14 -8.56
N SER A 14 -19.70 -14.06 -9.52
CA SER A 14 -20.44 -13.96 -10.78
C SER A 14 -21.94 -14.24 -10.57
N LEU A 15 -22.78 -13.84 -11.53
CA LEU A 15 -24.23 -14.10 -11.44
C LEU A 15 -24.57 -15.60 -11.40
N ALA A 16 -23.75 -16.44 -12.03
CA ALA A 16 -23.92 -17.90 -12.00
C ALA A 16 -23.60 -18.44 -10.59
N GLU A 17 -22.45 -18.06 -10.03
CA GLU A 17 -22.05 -18.45 -8.67
C GLU A 17 -23.02 -17.93 -7.60
N LEU A 18 -23.59 -16.75 -7.82
CA LEU A 18 -24.60 -16.17 -6.92
C LEU A 18 -25.91 -16.97 -6.96
N LYS A 19 -26.32 -17.45 -8.15
CA LYS A 19 -27.50 -18.29 -8.29
C LYS A 19 -27.33 -19.60 -7.51
N ASP A 20 -26.21 -20.29 -7.72
CA ASP A 20 -25.95 -21.58 -7.09
C ASP A 20 -25.95 -21.45 -5.55
N LYS A 21 -25.31 -20.40 -5.00
CA LYS A 21 -25.31 -20.13 -3.55
C LYS A 21 -26.68 -19.74 -2.99
N LEU A 22 -27.54 -19.10 -3.78
CA LEU A 22 -28.88 -18.71 -3.34
C LEU A 22 -29.88 -19.86 -3.43
N ASP A 23 -29.68 -20.81 -4.35
CA ASP A 23 -30.49 -22.02 -4.47
C ASP A 23 -30.29 -22.95 -3.24
N GLU A 24 -29.14 -22.86 -2.56
CA GLU A 24 -28.86 -23.56 -1.29
C GLU A 24 -29.56 -22.92 -0.07
N MET A 25 -30.02 -21.66 -0.16
CA MET A 25 -30.66 -20.94 0.93
C MET A 25 -32.18 -21.04 0.85
N GLU A 26 -32.80 -21.75 1.80
CA GLU A 26 -34.26 -21.88 1.85
C GLU A 26 -34.96 -20.50 1.99
N GLY A 27 -35.88 -20.22 1.07
CA GLY A 27 -36.71 -19.01 1.09
C GLY A 27 -36.22 -17.85 0.23
N VAL A 28 -35.03 -17.95 -0.39
CA VAL A 28 -34.51 -16.91 -1.29
C VAL A 28 -34.80 -17.27 -2.75
N GLN A 29 -35.41 -16.35 -3.51
CA GLN A 29 -35.67 -16.52 -4.94
C GLN A 29 -34.71 -15.68 -5.77
N PHE A 30 -33.76 -16.32 -6.46
CA PHE A 30 -32.96 -15.65 -7.48
C PHE A 30 -33.71 -15.61 -8.82
N LYS A 31 -33.90 -14.41 -9.38
CA LYS A 31 -34.51 -14.22 -10.71
C LYS A 31 -33.63 -13.33 -11.57
N GLN A 32 -33.12 -13.89 -12.67
CA GLN A 32 -32.43 -13.14 -13.72
C GLN A 32 -33.43 -12.69 -14.78
N PHE A 33 -33.29 -11.45 -15.25
CA PHE A 33 -34.18 -10.87 -16.25
C PHE A 33 -33.43 -10.64 -17.56
N ASN A 34 -33.98 -11.19 -18.65
CA ASN A 34 -33.49 -10.93 -20.00
C ASN A 34 -34.11 -9.67 -20.62
N SER A 35 -35.17 -9.14 -20.01
CA SER A 35 -35.91 -7.95 -20.45
C SER A 35 -36.06 -6.95 -19.31
N ILE A 36 -35.71 -5.70 -19.58
CA ILE A 36 -35.86 -4.58 -18.63
C ILE A 36 -37.34 -4.37 -18.24
N THR A 37 -38.27 -4.67 -19.16
CA THR A 37 -39.71 -4.54 -18.89
C THR A 37 -40.18 -5.50 -17.81
N ASP A 38 -39.62 -6.71 -17.77
CA ASP A 38 -39.99 -7.74 -16.81
C ASP A 38 -39.38 -7.43 -15.44
N TYR A 39 -38.13 -6.93 -15.43
CA TYR A 39 -37.48 -6.42 -14.22
C TYR A 39 -38.29 -5.29 -13.56
N HIS A 40 -38.68 -4.27 -14.34
CA HIS A 40 -39.50 -3.16 -13.81
C HIS A 40 -40.93 -3.58 -13.44
N SER A 41 -41.46 -4.64 -14.06
CA SER A 41 -42.77 -5.18 -13.68
C SER A 41 -42.69 -5.85 -12.31
N LEU A 42 -41.66 -6.68 -12.05
CA LEU A 42 -41.45 -7.25 -10.72
C LEU A 42 -41.25 -6.16 -9.66
N MET A 43 -40.44 -5.14 -9.94
CA MET A 43 -40.23 -4.04 -8.99
C MET A 43 -41.51 -3.26 -8.67
N PHE A 44 -42.43 -3.14 -9.63
CA PHE A 44 -43.74 -2.54 -9.41
C PHE A 44 -44.63 -3.44 -8.55
N ASP A 45 -44.66 -4.74 -8.84
CA ASP A 45 -45.48 -5.72 -8.10
C ASP A 45 -45.01 -5.87 -6.64
N LEU A 46 -43.71 -5.73 -6.39
CA LEU A 46 -43.12 -5.66 -5.04
C LEU A 46 -43.24 -4.28 -4.36
N GLY A 47 -43.83 -3.29 -5.04
CA GLY A 47 -44.03 -1.95 -4.47
C GLY A 47 -42.79 -1.06 -4.40
N ILE A 48 -41.68 -1.45 -5.02
CA ILE A 48 -40.42 -0.69 -5.03
C ILE A 48 -40.53 0.55 -5.94
N ILE A 49 -41.27 0.46 -7.05
CA ILE A 49 -41.49 1.57 -7.97
C ILE A 49 -42.97 1.98 -7.94
N ALA A 50 -43.24 3.28 -7.79
CA ALA A 50 -44.61 3.82 -7.70
C ALA A 50 -45.40 3.82 -9.03
N ARG A 51 -44.75 3.60 -10.18
CA ARG A 51 -45.37 3.64 -11.51
C ARG A 51 -44.90 2.49 -12.40
N ARG A 52 -45.85 1.86 -13.11
CA ARG A 52 -45.55 0.78 -14.05
C ARG A 52 -44.89 1.30 -15.34
N LEU A 53 -43.70 0.79 -15.67
CA LEU A 53 -42.89 1.22 -16.81
C LEU A 53 -42.98 0.22 -17.97
N ARG A 54 -44.07 0.28 -18.76
CA ARG A 54 -44.34 -0.69 -19.83
C ARG A 54 -43.59 -0.39 -21.14
N SER A 55 -43.28 0.87 -21.40
CA SER A 55 -42.69 1.31 -22.67
C SER A 55 -41.33 2.00 -22.47
N ALA A 56 -40.55 2.12 -23.56
CA ALA A 56 -39.33 2.94 -23.55
C ALA A 56 -39.62 4.41 -23.18
N SER A 57 -40.75 4.96 -23.64
CA SER A 57 -41.16 6.34 -23.31
C SER A 57 -41.39 6.53 -21.80
N ASP A 58 -42.00 5.56 -21.13
CA ASP A 58 -42.27 5.65 -19.70
C ASP A 58 -40.98 5.57 -18.88
N ARG A 59 -40.03 4.74 -19.32
CA ARG A 59 -38.67 4.64 -18.76
C ARG A 59 -37.89 5.94 -18.93
N SER A 60 -37.90 6.54 -20.13
CA SER A 60 -37.24 7.83 -20.36
C SER A 60 -37.79 8.95 -19.46
N LYS A 61 -39.11 8.99 -19.23
CA LYS A 61 -39.72 9.95 -18.29
C LYS A 61 -39.30 9.69 -16.84
N PHE A 62 -39.18 8.41 -16.46
CA PHE A 62 -38.79 8.01 -15.12
C PHE A 62 -37.31 8.34 -14.83
N TYR A 63 -36.40 8.02 -15.76
CA TYR A 63 -34.98 8.35 -15.62
C TYR A 63 -34.72 9.85 -15.58
N ARG A 64 -35.40 10.65 -16.42
CA ARG A 64 -35.28 12.12 -16.35
C ARG A 64 -35.74 12.71 -15.01
N LEU A 65 -36.71 12.05 -14.35
CA LEU A 65 -37.19 12.49 -13.04
C LEU A 65 -36.15 12.18 -11.96
N ILE A 66 -35.55 10.99 -12.00
CA ILE A 66 -34.46 10.58 -11.10
C ILE A 66 -33.22 11.48 -11.32
N GLU A 67 -32.83 11.69 -12.56
CA GLU A 67 -31.74 12.59 -12.97
C GLU A 67 -31.94 14.00 -12.40
N ALA A 68 -33.14 14.55 -12.57
CA ALA A 68 -33.46 15.87 -12.04
C ALA A 68 -33.45 15.95 -10.50
N SER A 69 -33.73 14.83 -9.79
CA SER A 69 -33.59 14.78 -8.33
C SER A 69 -32.14 14.65 -7.87
N LEU A 70 -31.30 13.89 -8.58
CA LEU A 70 -29.89 13.69 -8.26
C LEU A 70 -29.05 14.94 -8.51
N TYR A 71 -29.32 15.66 -9.60
CA TYR A 71 -28.54 16.84 -9.99
C TYR A 71 -29.04 18.15 -9.35
N GLY A 72 -29.95 18.09 -8.36
CA GLY A 72 -30.26 19.22 -7.49
C GLY A 72 -30.69 20.49 -8.24
N GLY A 73 -31.84 20.46 -8.91
CA GLY A 73 -32.44 21.65 -9.51
C GLY A 73 -33.84 21.38 -10.02
N ILE A 74 -34.71 22.40 -10.03
CA ILE A 74 -36.04 22.32 -10.64
C ILE A 74 -35.86 22.21 -12.16
N SER A 75 -35.59 21.00 -12.64
CA SER A 75 -35.43 20.73 -14.06
C SER A 75 -36.73 21.09 -14.77
N SER A 76 -36.63 21.87 -15.86
CA SER A 76 -37.76 22.20 -16.73
C SER A 76 -38.50 20.95 -17.28
N ALA A 77 -37.92 19.76 -17.12
CA ALA A 77 -38.57 18.47 -17.36
C ALA A 77 -39.57 18.09 -16.25
N ILE A 78 -39.25 18.32 -14.97
CA ILE A 78 -40.16 18.06 -13.84
C ILE A 78 -41.42 18.93 -13.98
N THR A 79 -41.27 20.21 -14.28
CA THR A 79 -42.39 21.15 -14.42
C THR A 79 -43.34 20.79 -15.57
N ARG A 80 -42.79 20.35 -16.72
CA ARG A 80 -43.58 19.88 -17.88
C ARG A 80 -44.24 18.52 -17.65
N ILE A 81 -43.61 17.62 -16.91
CA ILE A 81 -44.17 16.29 -16.58
C ILE A 81 -45.29 16.43 -15.54
N ALA A 82 -45.13 17.29 -14.54
CA ALA A 82 -46.15 17.58 -13.52
C ALA A 82 -47.44 18.15 -14.14
N THR A 83 -47.32 19.10 -15.07
CA THR A 83 -48.49 19.66 -15.80
C THR A 83 -49.20 18.60 -16.63
N ARG A 84 -48.45 17.71 -17.31
CA ARG A 84 -49.04 16.66 -18.15
C ARG A 84 -49.72 15.56 -17.35
N LEU A 85 -49.22 15.23 -16.15
CA LEU A 85 -49.84 14.27 -15.24
C LEU A 85 -51.13 14.81 -14.60
N PHE A 86 -51.18 16.11 -14.27
CA PHE A 86 -52.36 16.74 -13.68
C PHE A 86 -53.55 16.84 -14.66
N ILE A 87 -53.27 16.94 -15.97
CA ILE A 87 -54.30 17.09 -17.00
C ILE A 87 -54.95 15.73 -17.38
N ALA A 88 -54.20 14.63 -17.32
CA ALA A 88 -54.70 13.31 -17.71
C ALA A 88 -55.75 12.71 -16.73
N GLY A 89 -55.78 13.16 -15.47
CA GLY A 89 -56.70 12.66 -14.44
C GLY A 89 -58.15 13.16 -14.52
N LYS A 90 -58.46 14.14 -15.38
CA LYS A 90 -59.76 14.83 -15.39
C LYS A 90 -60.80 14.25 -16.36
N GLN A 91 -60.47 13.27 -17.21
CA GLN A 91 -61.42 12.76 -18.22
C GLN A 91 -62.28 11.55 -17.77
N ARG A 92 -62.35 11.22 -16.48
CA ARG A 92 -63.21 10.13 -15.96
C ARG A 92 -64.22 10.58 -14.91
N ARG A 93 -65.03 11.60 -15.17
CA ARG A 93 -66.28 11.88 -14.41
C ARG A 93 -67.31 12.57 -15.30
N ALA A 94 -68.09 11.80 -16.04
CA ALA A 94 -69.35 12.26 -16.64
C ALA A 94 -70.24 11.06 -16.97
N GLN A 95 -70.95 10.55 -15.97
CA GLN A 95 -72.19 9.80 -16.19
C GLN A 95 -73.08 9.98 -14.95
N GLY A 96 -74.08 10.85 -15.07
CA GLY A 96 -75.11 11.11 -14.06
C GLY A 96 -76.42 10.42 -14.45
N VAL A 97 -77.14 9.92 -13.45
CA VAL A 97 -78.40 9.16 -13.56
C VAL A 97 -79.60 10.11 -13.34
N PRO A 98 -80.67 10.05 -14.14
CA PRO A 98 -81.91 10.82 -13.90
C PRO A 98 -83.08 9.94 -13.42
N GLY A 99 -83.86 10.43 -12.44
CA GLY A 99 -85.15 9.83 -12.07
C GLY A 99 -85.75 10.45 -10.80
N TYR A 100 -87.09 10.44 -10.70
CA TYR A 100 -87.98 10.97 -9.64
C TYR A 100 -88.33 12.47 -9.82
N GLY A 101 -89.56 12.91 -10.12
CA GLY A 101 -90.89 12.30 -10.05
C GLY A 101 -91.81 13.20 -9.21
N SER A 102 -92.59 14.08 -9.84
CA SER A 102 -93.58 14.96 -9.18
C SER A 102 -95.00 14.43 -9.42
N GLY A 103 -95.68 14.05 -8.34
CA GLY A 103 -97.04 13.49 -8.34
C GLY A 103 -98.02 14.40 -7.60
N VAL A 104 -98.77 15.19 -8.38
CA VAL A 104 -100.22 15.42 -8.36
C VAL A 104 -100.95 15.41 -6.98
N ALA A 105 -101.31 16.61 -6.49
CA ALA A 105 -102.41 16.80 -5.53
C ALA A 105 -103.75 16.88 -6.27
N ARG A 106 -104.73 16.08 -5.85
CA ARG A 106 -106.12 16.12 -6.35
C ARG A 106 -107.07 15.95 -5.17
N GLU A 107 -107.71 17.03 -4.76
CA GLU A 107 -108.86 17.01 -3.83
C GLU A 107 -110.14 16.60 -4.58
N PRO A 108 -111.11 15.94 -3.92
CA PRO A 108 -112.49 15.93 -4.36
C PRO A 108 -113.34 16.93 -3.57
N ALA A 109 -114.07 17.76 -4.31
CA ALA A 109 -115.20 18.53 -3.80
C ALA A 109 -116.43 17.62 -3.71
N HIS A 110 -117.08 17.56 -2.55
CA HIS A 110 -118.53 17.35 -2.44
C HIS A 110 -119.08 18.01 -1.17
N ALA A 111 -120.01 18.94 -1.39
CA ALA A 111 -120.89 19.54 -0.40
C ALA A 111 -122.15 18.67 -0.22
N GLY A 112 -122.72 18.63 0.99
CA GLY A 112 -124.03 18.03 1.21
C GLY A 112 -124.42 17.77 2.66
N SER A 113 -125.13 18.74 3.25
CA SER A 113 -126.25 18.61 4.20
C SER A 113 -126.07 17.97 5.59
N ASP A 114 -126.42 18.79 6.59
CA ASP A 114 -127.22 18.48 7.79
C ASP A 114 -127.04 17.12 8.48
N SER A 115 -126.38 17.17 9.65
CA SER A 115 -126.73 16.28 10.75
C SER A 115 -126.57 17.05 12.06
N ARG A 116 -127.70 17.29 12.72
CA ARG A 116 -127.75 17.66 14.14
C ARG A 116 -127.19 16.48 14.94
N TYR A 117 -125.88 16.48 15.12
CA TYR A 117 -125.21 15.51 15.97
C TYR A 117 -125.60 15.76 17.44
N PRO A 118 -125.97 14.72 18.21
CA PRO A 118 -126.30 14.89 19.62
C PRO A 118 -125.10 15.46 20.36
N ILE A 119 -125.36 16.28 21.39
CA ILE A 119 -124.36 16.99 22.20
C ILE A 119 -123.23 16.05 22.70
N ARG A 120 -123.51 14.76 22.83
CA ARG A 120 -122.58 13.67 23.22
C ARG A 120 -121.51 13.30 22.16
N SER A 121 -121.80 13.42 20.86
CA SER A 121 -120.79 13.23 19.78
C SER A 121 -119.87 14.44 19.63
N ARG A 122 -120.37 15.64 19.96
CA ARG A 122 -119.57 16.87 20.00
C ARG A 122 -118.54 16.83 21.14
N SER A 123 -118.86 16.26 22.29
CA SER A 123 -117.88 16.09 23.38
C SER A 123 -116.83 15.03 23.07
N VAL A 124 -117.21 13.91 22.44
CA VAL A 124 -116.25 12.88 22.00
C VAL A 124 -115.30 13.41 20.92
N LEU A 125 -115.81 14.12 19.92
CA LEU A 125 -114.96 14.75 18.90
C LEU A 125 -114.05 15.82 19.49
N LYS A 126 -114.53 16.64 20.43
CA LYS A 126 -113.67 17.60 21.12
C LYS A 126 -112.56 16.92 21.92
N HIS A 127 -112.87 15.81 22.58
CA HIS A 127 -111.88 15.04 23.33
C HIS A 127 -110.86 14.36 22.41
N LEU A 128 -111.30 13.77 21.30
CA LEU A 128 -110.42 13.20 20.29
C LEU A 128 -109.54 14.27 19.63
N ILE A 129 -110.11 15.45 19.34
CA ILE A 129 -109.34 16.57 18.79
C ILE A 129 -108.33 17.06 19.83
N SER A 130 -108.69 17.21 21.11
CA SER A 130 -107.75 17.61 22.15
C SER A 130 -106.64 16.58 22.34
N GLU A 131 -106.98 15.29 22.38
CA GLU A 131 -106.03 14.20 22.58
C GLU A 131 -105.11 14.02 21.36
N ALA A 132 -105.64 14.19 20.14
CA ALA A 132 -104.83 14.20 18.93
C ALA A 132 -103.91 15.43 18.86
N THR A 133 -104.38 16.62 19.26
CA THR A 133 -103.52 17.81 19.35
C THR A 133 -102.45 17.65 20.43
N ASP A 134 -102.78 17.05 21.57
CA ASP A 134 -101.84 16.79 22.66
C ASP A 134 -100.81 15.75 22.26
N TYR A 135 -101.21 14.69 21.54
CA TYR A 135 -100.30 13.69 20.99
C TYR A 135 -99.35 14.30 19.95
N VAL A 136 -99.86 15.07 18.99
CA VAL A 136 -99.03 15.74 17.97
C VAL A 136 -98.10 16.77 18.62
N ALA A 137 -98.56 17.50 19.63
CA ALA A 137 -97.72 18.44 20.39
C ALA A 137 -96.62 17.70 21.17
N ALA A 138 -96.94 16.58 21.81
CA ALA A 138 -95.97 15.75 22.53
C ALA A 138 -94.93 15.15 21.58
N ASP A 139 -95.34 14.65 20.42
CA ASP A 139 -94.46 14.10 19.39
C ASP A 139 -93.54 15.18 18.78
N TYR A 140 -94.09 16.37 18.52
CA TYR A 140 -93.31 17.53 18.10
C TYR A 140 -92.26 17.92 19.15
N MET A 141 -92.65 17.97 20.43
CA MET A 141 -91.73 18.29 21.53
C MET A 141 -90.65 17.22 21.71
N ARG A 142 -91.00 15.94 21.54
CA ARG A 142 -90.04 14.83 21.53
C ARG A 142 -89.01 15.00 20.42
N HIS A 143 -89.45 15.18 19.17
CA HIS A 143 -88.53 15.37 18.04
C HIS A 143 -87.75 16.69 18.09
N ALA A 144 -88.32 17.75 18.68
CA ALA A 144 -87.58 18.98 18.95
C ALA A 144 -86.46 18.73 19.99
N ASN A 145 -86.75 17.98 21.05
CA ASN A 145 -85.77 17.63 22.07
C ASN A 145 -84.69 16.66 21.55
N GLU A 146 -85.05 15.64 20.79
CA GLU A 146 -84.09 14.72 20.14
C GLU A 146 -83.14 15.49 19.21
N ARG A 147 -83.68 16.40 18.38
CA ARG A 147 -82.85 17.29 17.55
C ARG A 147 -81.95 18.17 18.38
N ARG A 148 -82.44 18.75 19.49
CA ARG A 148 -81.62 19.55 20.40
C ARG A 148 -80.45 18.74 20.96
N VAL A 149 -80.70 17.52 21.43
CA VAL A 149 -79.66 16.62 21.95
C VAL A 149 -78.61 16.29 20.88
N HIS A 150 -79.03 15.96 19.66
CA HIS A 150 -78.10 15.70 18.56
C HIS A 150 -77.29 16.94 18.16
N LEU A 151 -77.92 18.13 18.16
CA LEU A 151 -77.22 19.39 17.90
C LEU A 151 -76.20 19.69 19.00
N ASP A 152 -76.56 19.49 20.27
CA ASP A 152 -75.65 19.69 21.40
C ASP A 152 -74.45 18.73 21.32
N GLN A 153 -74.66 17.46 20.95
CA GLN A 153 -73.59 16.48 20.70
C GLN A 153 -72.70 16.89 19.52
N ALA A 154 -73.29 17.33 18.40
CA ALA A 154 -72.52 17.78 17.24
C ALA A 154 -71.67 19.03 17.56
N LEU A 155 -72.20 19.95 18.37
CA LEU A 155 -71.46 21.10 18.86
C LEU A 155 -70.33 20.70 19.81
N ALA A 156 -70.52 19.70 20.67
CA ALA A 156 -69.47 19.15 21.54
C ALA A 156 -68.32 18.54 20.72
N PHE A 157 -68.61 17.63 19.77
CA PHE A 157 -67.60 17.05 18.88
C PHE A 157 -66.88 18.12 18.05
N ARG A 158 -67.60 19.15 17.60
CA ARG A 158 -66.98 20.27 16.89
C ARG A 158 -65.99 21.02 17.77
N ARG A 159 -66.31 21.27 19.05
CA ARG A 159 -65.39 21.90 20.00
C ARG A 159 -64.15 21.03 20.23
N GLU A 160 -64.33 19.74 20.47
CA GLU A 160 -63.24 18.78 20.65
C GLU A 160 -62.30 18.74 19.44
N LEU A 161 -62.87 18.72 18.23
CA LEU A 161 -62.11 18.75 16.98
C LEU A 161 -61.29 20.04 16.83
N TYR A 162 -61.84 21.20 17.21
CA TYR A 162 -61.07 22.43 17.20
C TYR A 162 -59.96 22.43 18.25
N THR A 163 -60.21 21.90 19.45
CA THR A 163 -59.19 21.80 20.49
C THR A 163 -58.05 20.86 20.08
N SER A 164 -58.37 19.70 19.51
CA SER A 164 -57.36 18.74 19.05
C SER A 164 -56.56 19.29 17.86
N ARG A 165 -57.20 20.02 16.93
CA ARG A 165 -56.48 20.73 15.86
C ARG A 165 -55.52 21.79 16.41
N LYS A 166 -55.94 22.54 17.44
CA LYS A 166 -55.08 23.55 18.08
C LYS A 166 -53.89 22.90 18.78
N GLN A 167 -54.12 21.79 19.48
CA GLN A 167 -53.06 21.01 20.12
C GLN A 167 -52.10 20.43 19.07
N LEU A 168 -52.62 19.81 18.01
CA LEU A 168 -51.81 19.26 16.92
C LEU A 168 -50.91 20.32 16.29
N ALA A 169 -51.43 21.53 16.05
CA ALA A 169 -50.63 22.64 15.52
C ALA A 169 -49.52 23.08 16.48
N ALA A 170 -49.79 23.12 17.79
CA ALA A 170 -48.78 23.45 18.80
C ALA A 170 -47.69 22.36 18.88
N GLU A 171 -48.06 21.08 18.84
CA GLU A 171 -47.11 19.98 18.83
C GLU A 171 -46.28 19.94 17.55
N GLN A 172 -46.87 20.23 16.38
CA GLN A 172 -46.12 20.36 15.12
C GLN A 172 -45.04 21.43 15.22
N TYR A 173 -45.34 22.58 15.82
CA TYR A 173 -44.36 23.64 16.03
C TYR A 173 -43.22 23.17 16.94
N LYS A 174 -43.54 22.52 18.07
CA LYS A 174 -42.52 21.94 18.97
C LYS A 174 -41.66 20.89 18.28
N HIS A 175 -42.24 20.04 17.43
CA HIS A 175 -41.48 19.03 16.69
C HIS A 175 -40.47 19.66 15.72
N VAL A 176 -40.83 20.78 15.09
CA VAL A 176 -39.91 21.53 14.22
C VAL A 176 -38.78 22.15 15.05
N ASP A 177 -39.10 22.76 16.19
CA ASP A 177 -38.09 23.34 17.08
C ASP A 177 -37.14 22.28 17.64
N MET A 178 -37.67 21.16 18.14
CA MET A 178 -36.86 20.02 18.59
C MET A 178 -35.99 19.43 17.47
N ALA A 179 -36.51 19.35 16.24
CA ALA A 179 -35.71 18.90 15.10
C ALA A 179 -34.56 19.88 14.77
N ARG A 180 -34.78 21.19 14.97
CA ARG A 180 -33.74 22.21 14.82
C ARG A 180 -32.66 22.07 15.89
N GLU A 181 -33.06 21.96 17.16
CA GLU A 181 -32.14 21.77 18.28
C GLU A 181 -31.33 20.48 18.13
N LEU A 182 -31.94 19.38 17.71
CA LEU A 182 -31.24 18.14 17.39
C LEU A 182 -30.20 18.33 16.27
N GLY A 183 -30.52 19.13 15.25
CA GLY A 183 -29.57 19.47 14.19
C GLY A 183 -28.36 20.27 14.71
N GLU A 184 -28.60 21.23 15.60
CA GLU A 184 -27.55 22.03 16.25
C GLU A 184 -26.65 21.14 17.14
N HIS A 185 -27.25 20.24 17.93
CA HIS A 185 -26.52 19.29 18.77
C HIS A 185 -25.69 18.30 17.94
N ASN A 186 -26.26 17.72 16.89
CA ASN A 186 -25.51 16.82 16.00
C ASN A 186 -24.32 17.54 15.33
N GLY A 187 -24.48 18.83 14.98
CA GLY A 187 -23.40 19.64 14.46
C GLY A 187 -22.28 19.86 15.49
N ALA A 188 -22.65 20.17 16.73
CA ALA A 188 -21.71 20.33 17.84
C ALA A 188 -20.98 19.02 18.17
N GLU A 189 -21.72 17.90 18.22
CA GLU A 189 -21.14 16.56 18.40
C GLU A 189 -20.14 16.23 17.30
N GLY A 190 -20.48 16.49 16.03
CA GLY A 190 -19.56 16.29 14.91
C GLY A 190 -18.28 17.13 15.01
N SER A 191 -18.37 18.38 15.49
CA SER A 191 -17.17 19.20 15.73
C SER A 191 -16.33 18.66 16.87
N LEU A 192 -16.95 18.18 17.95
CA LEU A 192 -16.25 17.62 19.10
C LEU A 192 -15.59 16.28 18.77
N GLU A 193 -16.23 15.45 17.93
CA GLU A 193 -15.65 14.22 17.40
C GLU A 193 -14.42 14.50 16.53
N ALA A 194 -14.47 15.54 15.69
CA ALA A 194 -13.33 15.96 14.89
C ALA A 194 -12.15 16.42 15.76
N ASP A 195 -12.42 17.22 16.80
CA ASP A 195 -11.40 17.66 17.75
C ASP A 195 -10.82 16.47 18.54
N TYR A 196 -11.66 15.51 18.93
CA TYR A 196 -11.22 14.28 19.60
C TYR A 196 -10.31 13.43 18.70
N GLN A 197 -10.66 13.29 17.43
CA GLN A 197 -9.82 12.59 16.44
C GLN A 197 -8.47 13.29 16.26
N ALA A 198 -8.47 14.61 16.12
CA ALA A 198 -7.23 15.39 16.02
C ALA A 198 -6.34 15.24 17.27
N ALA A 199 -6.93 15.28 18.47
CA ALA A 199 -6.20 15.05 19.72
C ALA A 199 -5.62 13.63 19.82
N SER A 200 -6.37 12.63 19.37
CA SER A 200 -5.90 11.24 19.28
C SER A 200 -4.73 11.10 18.30
N ASP A 201 -4.79 11.75 17.14
CA ASP A 201 -3.68 11.76 16.18
C ASP A 201 -2.44 12.44 16.75
N HIS A 202 -2.60 13.57 17.45
CA HIS A 202 -1.50 14.22 18.16
C HIS A 202 -0.89 13.33 19.24
N LEU A 203 -1.70 12.60 20.00
CA LEU A 203 -1.21 11.63 20.99
C LEU A 203 -0.38 10.53 20.32
N ASN A 204 -0.85 9.99 19.19
CA ASN A 204 -0.12 8.98 18.44
C ASN A 204 1.24 9.50 17.93
N LEU A 205 1.29 10.75 17.47
CA LEU A 205 2.53 11.41 17.07
C LEU A 205 3.49 11.56 18.25
N VAL A 206 3.02 12.04 19.41
CA VAL A 206 3.84 12.18 20.62
C VAL A 206 4.36 10.84 21.11
N GLN A 207 3.54 9.78 21.10
CA GLN A 207 3.99 8.44 21.45
C GLN A 207 5.05 7.92 20.49
N THR A 208 4.91 8.21 19.19
CA THR A 208 5.91 7.81 18.18
C THR A 208 7.21 8.58 18.37
N ALA A 209 7.14 9.88 18.66
CA ALA A 209 8.29 10.70 18.98
C ALA A 209 9.02 10.18 20.24
N LEU A 210 8.27 9.79 21.29
CA LEU A 210 8.86 9.20 22.50
C LEU A 210 9.61 7.89 22.20
N ARG A 211 9.03 6.99 21.37
CA ARG A 211 9.72 5.77 20.95
C ARG A 211 10.99 6.06 20.14
N GLN A 212 10.97 7.11 19.31
CA GLN A 212 12.16 7.55 18.58
C GLN A 212 13.22 8.10 19.53
N GLN A 213 12.81 8.84 20.57
CA GLN A 213 13.70 9.33 21.61
C GLN A 213 14.39 8.17 22.35
N GLU A 214 13.62 7.18 22.80
CA GLU A 214 14.19 5.96 23.42
C GLU A 214 15.16 5.23 22.48
N LYS A 215 14.91 5.27 21.17
CA LYS A 215 15.79 4.66 20.17
C LYS A 215 17.09 5.45 20.01
N ILE A 216 17.03 6.79 20.07
CA ILE A 216 18.20 7.65 20.07
C ILE A 216 19.04 7.38 21.32
N GLU A 217 18.44 7.33 22.50
CA GLU A 217 19.14 7.05 23.76
C GLU A 217 19.86 5.69 23.73
N ARG A 218 19.25 4.66 23.12
CA ARG A 218 19.92 3.36 22.91
C ARG A 218 21.12 3.48 21.97
N TYR A 219 20.98 4.22 20.87
CA TYR A 219 22.09 4.43 19.94
C TYR A 219 23.22 5.27 20.56
N GLU A 220 22.90 6.23 21.42
CA GLU A 220 23.91 6.98 22.18
C GLU A 220 24.69 6.02 23.11
N ALA A 221 24.00 5.15 23.83
CA ALA A 221 24.67 4.12 24.65
C ALA A 221 25.50 3.12 23.82
N ASP A 222 24.99 2.67 22.67
CA ASP A 222 25.73 1.79 21.75
C ASP A 222 26.99 2.49 21.20
N LEU A 223 26.93 3.79 20.93
CA LEU A 223 28.08 4.58 20.49
C LEU A 223 29.12 4.73 21.59
N GLU A 224 28.71 4.93 22.84
CA GLU A 224 29.62 4.94 24.00
C GLU A 224 30.31 3.58 24.17
N GLU A 225 29.58 2.47 24.05
CA GLU A 225 30.18 1.13 24.10
C GLU A 225 31.17 0.90 22.93
N LEU A 226 30.79 1.30 21.72
CA LEU A 226 31.68 1.18 20.55
C LEU A 226 32.93 2.05 20.68
N GLN A 227 32.82 3.21 21.32
CA GLN A 227 33.98 4.07 21.60
C GLN A 227 34.97 3.35 22.52
N ILE A 228 34.49 2.73 23.61
CA ILE A 228 35.36 1.94 24.51
C ILE A 228 36.02 0.79 23.76
N ARG A 229 35.27 0.05 22.94
CA ARG A 229 35.84 -1.05 22.14
C ARG A 229 36.86 -0.57 21.10
N LEU A 230 36.68 0.64 20.56
CA LEU A 230 37.63 1.23 19.63
C LEU A 230 38.93 1.58 20.35
N GLU A 231 38.84 2.17 21.54
CA GLU A 231 40.01 2.46 22.39
C GLU A 231 40.78 1.16 22.73
N GLU A 232 40.07 0.09 23.10
CA GLU A 232 40.69 -1.24 23.31
C GLU A 232 41.39 -1.78 22.05
N GLN A 233 40.80 -1.59 20.86
CA GLN A 233 41.42 -2.01 19.61
C GLN A 233 42.64 -1.16 19.24
N ASP A 234 42.58 0.16 19.49
CA ASP A 234 43.69 1.06 19.25
C ASP A 234 44.91 0.70 20.12
N GLU A 235 44.69 0.27 21.37
CA GLU A 235 45.76 -0.26 22.24
C GLU A 235 46.40 -1.53 21.65
N VAL A 236 45.59 -2.48 21.17
CA VAL A 236 46.10 -3.71 20.53
C VAL A 236 46.88 -3.41 19.24
N VAL A 237 46.42 -2.43 18.47
CA VAL A 237 47.12 -1.97 17.25
C VAL A 237 48.44 -1.30 17.61
N ALA A 238 48.49 -0.50 18.68
CA ALA A 238 49.72 0.11 19.17
C ALA A 238 50.74 -0.95 19.62
N GLU A 239 50.31 -1.95 20.39
CA GLU A 239 51.19 -3.06 20.80
C GLU A 239 51.71 -3.86 19.59
N ALA A 240 50.86 -4.14 18.61
CA ALA A 240 51.27 -4.82 17.38
C ALA A 240 52.27 -3.98 16.57
N ALA A 241 52.14 -2.66 16.57
CA ALA A 241 53.07 -1.75 15.90
C ALA A 241 54.45 -1.73 16.59
N GLU A 242 54.50 -1.69 17.93
CA GLU A 242 55.76 -1.80 18.69
C GLU A 242 56.46 -3.14 18.42
N MET A 243 55.71 -4.25 18.46
CA MET A 243 56.23 -5.56 18.12
C MET A 243 56.74 -5.64 16.67
N GLN A 244 56.11 -4.93 15.74
CA GLN A 244 56.57 -4.86 14.36
C GLN A 244 57.89 -4.08 14.26
N GLU A 245 58.03 -2.95 14.94
CA GLU A 245 59.27 -2.16 14.97
C GLU A 245 60.44 -2.98 15.54
N GLU A 246 60.22 -3.75 16.62
CA GLU A 246 61.25 -4.63 17.17
C GLU A 246 61.67 -5.74 16.19
N ASN A 247 60.71 -6.32 15.48
CA ASN A 247 60.98 -7.35 14.47
C ASN A 247 61.71 -6.78 13.26
N GLU A 248 61.36 -5.57 12.82
CA GLU A 248 62.04 -4.86 11.74
C GLU A 248 63.49 -4.54 12.14
N ALA A 249 63.73 -3.99 13.33
CA ALA A 249 65.07 -3.75 13.84
C ALA A 249 65.92 -5.03 13.92
N ARG A 250 65.30 -6.15 14.33
CA ARG A 250 65.96 -7.46 14.36
C ARG A 250 66.27 -7.98 12.95
N ALA A 251 65.37 -7.76 11.99
CA ALA A 251 65.58 -8.14 10.60
C ALA A 251 66.73 -7.33 9.98
N GLU A 252 66.76 -6.01 10.19
CA GLU A 252 67.84 -5.13 9.74
C GLU A 252 69.19 -5.55 10.32
N ALA A 253 69.25 -5.86 11.62
CA ALA A 253 70.49 -6.35 12.25
C ALA A 253 70.97 -7.67 11.61
N ALA A 254 70.05 -8.62 11.36
CA ALA A 254 70.39 -9.88 10.70
C ALA A 254 70.83 -9.68 9.23
N GLU A 255 70.22 -8.73 8.51
CA GLU A 255 70.65 -8.37 7.16
C GLU A 255 72.07 -7.79 7.14
N LEU A 256 72.39 -6.91 8.09
CA LEU A 256 73.73 -6.35 8.24
C LEU A 256 74.77 -7.44 8.57
N GLU A 257 74.45 -8.37 9.47
CA GLU A 257 75.33 -9.52 9.77
C GLU A 257 75.58 -10.38 8.52
N VAL A 258 74.53 -10.64 7.73
CA VAL A 258 74.65 -11.39 6.47
C VAL A 258 75.53 -10.66 5.46
N ASP A 259 75.40 -9.34 5.34
CA ASP A 259 76.21 -8.55 4.42
C ASP A 259 77.68 -8.45 4.87
N GLU A 260 77.94 -8.39 6.17
CA GLU A 260 79.30 -8.50 6.70
C GLU A 260 79.91 -9.88 6.37
N LEU A 261 79.16 -10.96 6.59
CA LEU A 261 79.62 -12.31 6.24
C LEU A 261 79.85 -12.48 4.73
N LYS A 262 79.01 -11.87 3.87
CA LYS A 262 79.24 -11.85 2.42
C LYS A 262 80.53 -11.13 2.06
N SER A 263 80.82 -9.98 2.69
CA SER A 263 82.08 -9.25 2.48
C SER A 263 83.28 -10.08 2.90
N GLN A 264 83.23 -10.67 4.11
CA GLN A 264 84.30 -11.54 4.60
C GLN A 264 84.51 -12.73 3.67
N LEU A 265 83.44 -13.38 3.21
CA LEU A 265 83.52 -14.50 2.27
C LEU A 265 84.12 -14.10 0.92
N ALA A 266 83.79 -12.91 0.40
CA ALA A 266 84.39 -12.39 -0.82
C ALA A 266 85.90 -12.19 -0.68
N ASP A 267 86.35 -11.61 0.45
CA ASP A 267 87.77 -11.43 0.74
C ASP A 267 88.49 -12.78 0.88
N TYR A 268 87.89 -13.74 1.59
CA TYR A 268 88.42 -15.10 1.71
C TYR A 268 88.51 -15.80 0.34
N GLN A 269 87.50 -15.65 -0.51
CA GLN A 269 87.50 -16.23 -1.84
C GLN A 269 88.60 -15.62 -2.71
N GLN A 270 88.77 -14.29 -2.67
CA GLN A 270 89.83 -13.62 -3.39
C GLN A 270 91.23 -14.08 -2.92
N ALA A 271 91.42 -14.21 -1.61
CA ALA A 271 92.67 -14.72 -1.04
C ALA A 271 92.95 -16.17 -1.47
N LEU A 272 91.90 -17.01 -1.49
CA LEU A 272 91.98 -18.40 -1.94
C LEU A 272 92.36 -18.49 -3.43
N ASP A 273 91.75 -17.68 -4.29
CA ASP A 273 92.05 -17.66 -5.72
C ASP A 273 93.50 -17.25 -5.99
N VAL A 274 94.01 -16.26 -5.25
CA VAL A 274 95.44 -15.87 -5.31
C VAL A 274 96.34 -17.01 -4.83
N GLN A 275 95.99 -17.71 -3.76
CA GLN A 275 96.75 -18.86 -3.27
C GLN A 275 96.75 -20.03 -4.26
N GLN A 276 95.60 -20.35 -4.85
CA GLN A 276 95.49 -21.38 -5.89
C GLN A 276 96.34 -21.02 -7.12
N THR A 277 96.30 -19.76 -7.55
CA THR A 277 97.13 -19.27 -8.66
C THR A 277 98.62 -19.45 -8.34
N ARG A 278 99.05 -19.09 -7.12
CA ARG A 278 100.44 -19.31 -6.65
C ARG A 278 100.79 -20.79 -6.60
N ALA A 279 99.88 -21.65 -6.14
CA ALA A 279 100.11 -23.10 -6.08
C ALA A 279 100.24 -23.73 -7.47
N ILE A 280 99.43 -23.30 -8.44
CA ILE A 280 99.53 -23.74 -9.84
C ILE A 280 100.87 -23.32 -10.42
N GLN A 281 101.28 -22.06 -10.23
CA GLN A 281 102.58 -21.55 -10.68
C GLN A 281 103.75 -22.32 -10.04
N TYR A 282 103.66 -22.62 -8.75
CA TYR A 282 104.66 -23.40 -8.03
C TYR A 282 104.78 -24.83 -8.60
N ASN A 283 103.66 -25.52 -8.81
CA ASN A 283 103.66 -26.86 -9.41
C ASN A 283 104.18 -26.85 -10.85
N GLN A 284 103.83 -25.83 -11.64
CA GLN A 284 104.39 -25.64 -12.98
C GLN A 284 105.91 -25.45 -12.93
N ALA A 285 106.42 -24.65 -11.99
CA ALA A 285 107.86 -24.45 -11.79
C ALA A 285 108.57 -25.76 -11.40
N ILE A 286 108.00 -26.54 -10.47
CA ILE A 286 108.52 -27.86 -10.11
C ILE A 286 108.53 -28.79 -11.33
N SER A 287 107.44 -28.84 -12.10
CA SER A 287 107.36 -29.70 -13.28
C SER A 287 108.33 -29.29 -14.39
N ALA A 288 108.58 -27.98 -14.56
CA ALA A 288 109.58 -27.47 -15.50
C ALA A 288 111.00 -27.83 -15.03
N LEU A 289 111.27 -27.71 -13.74
CA LEU A 289 112.54 -28.08 -13.14
C LEU A 289 112.78 -29.60 -13.23
N ALA A 290 111.78 -30.42 -12.96
CA ALA A 290 111.84 -31.87 -13.12
C ALA A 290 112.13 -32.27 -14.59
N ARG A 291 111.44 -31.65 -15.55
CA ARG A 291 111.72 -31.84 -16.99
C ARG A 291 113.15 -31.42 -17.37
N ALA A 292 113.64 -30.30 -16.84
CA ALA A 292 115.01 -29.85 -17.07
C ALA A 292 116.05 -30.83 -16.47
N ARG A 293 115.79 -31.39 -15.29
CA ARG A 293 116.62 -32.44 -14.67
C ARG A 293 116.72 -33.68 -15.55
N GLU A 294 115.59 -34.14 -16.10
CA GLU A 294 115.54 -35.30 -16.99
C GLU A 294 116.27 -35.05 -18.31
N LEU A 295 116.00 -33.92 -18.98
CA LEU A 295 116.59 -33.57 -20.27
C LEU A 295 118.09 -33.28 -20.20
N CYS A 296 118.54 -32.60 -19.14
CA CYS A 296 119.95 -32.23 -18.97
C CYS A 296 120.78 -33.29 -18.21
N HIS A 297 120.15 -34.39 -17.75
CA HIS A 297 120.77 -35.45 -16.94
C HIS A 297 121.51 -34.95 -15.68
N LEU A 298 120.95 -33.93 -15.01
CA LEU A 298 121.48 -33.33 -13.80
C LEU A 298 120.50 -33.58 -12.63
N PRO A 299 120.68 -34.64 -11.83
CA PRO A 299 119.72 -34.99 -10.78
C PRO A 299 119.61 -33.94 -9.64
N ASP A 300 120.70 -33.21 -9.38
CA ASP A 300 120.79 -32.21 -8.30
C ASP A 300 120.56 -30.76 -8.76
N LEU A 301 119.94 -30.53 -9.93
CA LEU A 301 119.69 -29.17 -10.44
C LEU A 301 118.79 -28.38 -9.48
N THR A 302 119.26 -27.25 -8.98
CA THR A 302 118.49 -26.33 -8.12
C THR A 302 118.08 -25.07 -8.91
N PRO A 303 117.02 -24.35 -8.49
CA PRO A 303 116.62 -23.13 -9.21
C PRO A 303 117.71 -22.05 -9.21
N GLU A 304 118.55 -22.00 -8.17
CA GLU A 304 119.67 -21.05 -8.07
C GLU A 304 120.82 -21.38 -9.03
N SER A 305 121.15 -22.67 -9.19
CA SER A 305 122.21 -23.11 -10.11
C SER A 305 121.76 -23.18 -11.58
N ALA A 306 120.44 -23.16 -11.84
CA ALA A 306 119.88 -23.27 -13.17
C ALA A 306 120.31 -22.14 -14.14
N ALA A 307 120.53 -20.92 -13.62
CA ALA A 307 120.98 -19.79 -14.44
C ALA A 307 122.38 -20.02 -15.01
N GLU A 308 123.33 -20.46 -14.18
CA GLU A 308 124.70 -20.78 -14.61
C GLU A 308 124.72 -21.95 -15.60
N TRP A 309 123.95 -23.00 -15.33
CA TRP A 309 123.86 -24.13 -16.26
C TRP A 309 123.24 -23.73 -17.61
N LEU A 310 122.25 -22.84 -17.62
CA LEU A 310 121.65 -22.32 -18.85
C LEU A 310 122.67 -21.60 -19.72
N ASP A 311 123.52 -20.76 -19.14
CA ASP A 311 124.59 -20.07 -19.87
C ASP A 311 125.58 -21.09 -20.49
N THR A 312 125.93 -22.16 -19.76
CA THR A 312 126.80 -23.21 -20.31
C THR A 312 126.15 -24.00 -21.45
N PHE A 313 124.83 -24.26 -21.38
CA PHE A 313 124.11 -24.94 -22.45
C PHE A 313 123.94 -24.04 -23.68
N GLN A 314 123.69 -22.74 -23.49
CA GLN A 314 123.66 -21.77 -24.60
C GLN A 314 125.02 -21.64 -25.28
N ALA A 315 126.12 -21.60 -24.51
CA ALA A 315 127.46 -21.60 -25.08
C ALA A 315 127.75 -22.89 -25.88
N LYS A 316 127.34 -24.06 -25.38
CA LYS A 316 127.45 -25.34 -26.11
C LYS A 316 126.57 -25.36 -27.37
N GLU A 317 125.37 -24.79 -27.33
CA GLU A 317 124.47 -24.70 -28.48
C GLU A 317 125.04 -23.76 -29.55
N GLN A 318 125.59 -22.61 -29.15
CA GLN A 318 126.30 -21.69 -30.04
C GLN A 318 127.53 -22.36 -30.65
N GLU A 319 128.34 -23.06 -29.86
CA GLU A 319 129.50 -23.80 -30.37
C GLU A 319 129.07 -24.92 -31.34
N ALA A 320 127.98 -25.64 -31.05
CA ALA A 320 127.44 -26.69 -31.90
C ALA A 320 126.88 -26.13 -33.22
N THR A 321 126.18 -25.00 -33.17
CA THR A 321 125.65 -24.31 -34.36
C THR A 321 126.78 -23.70 -35.19
N GLU A 322 127.81 -23.10 -34.58
CA GLU A 322 129.02 -22.64 -35.26
C GLU A 322 129.82 -23.79 -35.89
N LYS A 323 129.92 -24.95 -35.22
CA LYS A 323 130.49 -26.17 -35.81
C LYS A 323 129.66 -26.68 -36.98
N LEU A 324 128.34 -26.66 -36.89
CA LEU A 324 127.45 -27.03 -38.00
C LEU A 324 127.56 -26.05 -39.17
N LEU A 325 127.61 -24.75 -38.93
CA LEU A 325 127.78 -23.70 -39.94
C LEU A 325 129.17 -23.76 -40.59
N SER A 326 130.23 -24.02 -39.82
CA SER A 326 131.59 -24.21 -40.36
C SER A 326 131.74 -25.52 -41.13
N SER A 327 130.98 -26.56 -40.75
CA SER A 327 130.88 -27.81 -41.51
C SER A 327 130.03 -27.64 -42.78
N GLY A 328 128.96 -26.83 -42.72
CA GLY A 328 128.13 -26.47 -43.87
C GLY A 328 128.89 -25.64 -44.89
N THR A 329 129.65 -24.62 -44.45
CA THR A 329 130.52 -23.82 -45.34
C THR A 329 131.69 -24.63 -45.91
N LYS A 330 132.18 -25.67 -45.21
CA LYS A 330 133.13 -26.66 -45.76
C LYS A 330 132.49 -27.59 -46.79
N ASN A 331 131.24 -28.03 -46.57
CA ASN A 331 130.47 -28.79 -47.57
C ASN A 331 130.14 -27.95 -48.81
N GLU A 332 129.89 -26.65 -48.67
CA GLU A 332 129.68 -25.74 -49.81
C GLU A 332 130.98 -25.43 -50.58
N ARG A 333 132.14 -25.36 -49.91
CA ARG A 333 133.45 -25.21 -50.57
C ARG A 333 133.99 -26.51 -51.19
N GLY A 334 133.46 -27.67 -50.79
CA GLY A 334 133.72 -28.98 -51.42
C GLY A 334 132.90 -29.25 -52.69
N ALA A 335 131.85 -28.47 -52.95
CA ALA A 335 130.96 -28.63 -54.10
C ALA A 335 131.29 -27.73 -55.32
N ASN A 336 132.35 -26.89 -55.24
CA ASN A 336 132.77 -25.97 -56.32
C ASN A 336 134.16 -26.31 -56.92
N ARG A 337 134.63 -27.56 -56.72
CA ARG A 337 135.73 -28.19 -57.47
C ARG A 337 135.31 -29.62 -57.85
N ALA A 338 134.45 -29.71 -58.86
CA ALA A 338 134.27 -30.87 -59.73
C ALA A 338 133.82 -30.35 -61.09
#